data_AF-A0A1F9WS27-F1
#
_entry.id   AF-A0A1F9WS27-F1
#
_cell.length_a   1.000
_cell.length_b   1.000
_cell.length_c   1.000
_cell.angle_alpha   90.00
_cell.angle_beta   90.00
_cell.angle_gamma   90.00
#
_symmetry.space_group_name_H-M   'P 1'
#
loop_
_entity.id
_entity.type
_entity.pdbx_description
1 polymer ?
#
loop_
_entity_poly.entity_id
_entity_poly.type
_entity_poly.pdbx_seq_one_letter_code
_entity_poly.pdbx_strand_id
1 'polypeptide(L)'
;MKALILCAGYATRLYPLTMNQPKQLLAIAGRPMLDYTIDNLNKIDEIDEIYMVTNQKFYQTFVDWSKKVKTKKKMTVFNDGTSSDGAKLGAIGDMKFVIDNAKIDDNLLVLAGDNLFQMDLKKFIDFFKNKGTNSIALKDVGLKDLVAKYSEVQLDNDQKVISFTEKPSDPKTTLAAVCIYLFAKNKIQLVN
;
A
#
# COMPACT_ATOMS: atom_id res chain seq x y z
N MET A 1 -6.73 -5.37 13.84
CA MET A 1 -6.70 -5.16 12.38
C MET A 1 -5.30 -5.40 11.86
N LYS A 2 -5.15 -5.79 10.59
CA LYS A 2 -3.86 -6.12 9.97
C LYS A 2 -3.42 -5.01 9.01
N ALA A 3 -2.12 -4.91 8.77
CA ALA A 3 -1.57 -4.10 7.69
C ALA A 3 -0.88 -4.97 6.64
N LEU A 4 -0.97 -4.60 5.37
CA LEU A 4 -0.26 -5.21 4.25
C LEU A 4 0.48 -4.11 3.47
N ILE A 5 1.79 -4.28 3.28
CA ILE A 5 2.65 -3.39 2.51
C ILE A 5 3.09 -4.08 1.22
N LEU A 6 2.74 -3.50 0.07
CA LEU A 6 3.07 -4.02 -1.26
C LEU A 6 4.47 -3.58 -1.71
N CYS A 7 5.41 -4.53 -1.79
CA CYS A 7 6.83 -4.30 -2.07
C CYS A 7 7.41 -5.18 -3.20
N ALA A 8 6.57 -5.80 -4.04
CA ALA A 8 7.00 -6.72 -5.10
C ALA A 8 7.46 -6.04 -6.41
N GLY A 9 7.26 -4.74 -6.55
CA GLY A 9 7.67 -4.00 -7.75
C GLY A 9 9.18 -3.98 -7.97
N TYR A 10 9.62 -4.28 -9.20
CA TYR A 10 11.04 -4.28 -9.60
C TYR A 10 11.62 -2.87 -9.83
N ALA A 11 10.76 -1.85 -9.95
CA ALA A 11 11.15 -0.45 -10.14
C ALA A 11 12.19 -0.21 -11.25
N THR A 12 12.07 -0.92 -12.38
CA THR A 12 13.03 -0.90 -13.50
C THR A 12 13.29 0.48 -14.10
N ARG A 13 12.31 1.40 -13.98
CA ARG A 13 12.43 2.79 -14.45
C ARG A 13 13.48 3.62 -13.68
N LEU A 14 13.90 3.17 -12.50
CA LEU A 14 14.91 3.84 -11.68
C LEU A 14 16.30 3.20 -11.80
N TYR A 15 16.51 2.31 -12.77
CA TYR A 15 17.84 1.76 -13.01
C TYR A 15 18.85 2.86 -13.35
N PRO A 16 20.10 2.75 -12.85
CA PRO A 16 20.68 1.59 -12.14
C PRO A 16 20.42 1.53 -10.62
N LEU A 17 19.78 2.55 -10.01
CA LEU A 17 19.63 2.66 -8.55
C LEU A 17 18.92 1.44 -7.94
N THR A 18 17.90 0.93 -8.62
CA THR A 18 17.08 -0.19 -8.13
C THR A 18 17.52 -1.56 -8.67
N MET A 19 18.69 -1.65 -9.31
CA MET A 19 19.16 -2.90 -9.89
C MET A 19 19.47 -3.94 -8.82
N ASN A 20 20.08 -3.53 -7.71
CA ASN A 20 20.48 -4.43 -6.61
C ASN A 20 19.88 -4.03 -5.25
N GLN A 21 18.96 -3.06 -5.24
CA GLN A 21 18.30 -2.56 -4.03
C GLN A 21 16.83 -2.27 -4.33
N PRO A 22 15.88 -2.72 -3.50
CA PRO A 22 14.48 -2.40 -3.71
C PRO A 22 14.23 -0.91 -3.48
N LYS A 23 13.38 -0.30 -4.32
CA LYS A 23 13.02 1.14 -4.25
C LYS A 23 12.59 1.56 -2.84
N GLN A 24 11.83 0.69 -2.18
CA GLN A 24 11.22 0.89 -0.87
C GLN A 24 12.26 0.98 0.26
N LEU A 25 13.49 0.50 0.02
CA LEU A 25 14.60 0.61 0.97
C LEU A 25 15.68 1.61 0.53
N LEU A 26 15.43 2.40 -0.52
CA LEU A 26 16.29 3.54 -0.83
C LEU A 26 16.20 4.58 0.30
N ALA A 27 17.34 5.23 0.58
CA ALA A 27 17.41 6.21 1.65
C ALA A 27 16.75 7.54 1.23
N ILE A 28 15.85 8.04 2.06
CA ILE A 28 15.26 9.36 1.98
C ILE A 28 15.61 10.06 3.29
N ALA A 29 16.27 11.22 3.21
CA ALA A 29 16.78 11.96 4.37
C ALA A 29 17.52 11.07 5.40
N GLY A 30 18.35 10.13 4.91
CA GLY A 30 19.25 9.32 5.74
C GLY A 30 18.69 8.01 6.28
N ARG A 31 17.41 7.67 6.02
CA ARG A 31 16.83 6.36 6.41
C ARG A 31 16.00 5.73 5.28
N PRO A 32 15.80 4.40 5.26
CA PRO A 32 14.96 3.74 4.27
C PRO A 32 13.56 4.35 4.19
N MET A 33 13.03 4.48 2.96
CA MET A 33 11.67 5.01 2.71
C MET A 33 10.59 4.28 3.53
N LEU A 34 10.67 2.95 3.63
CA LEU A 34 9.71 2.16 4.41
C LEU A 34 9.72 2.45 5.90
N ASP A 35 10.83 2.95 6.45
CA ASP A 35 10.88 3.26 7.86
C ASP A 35 9.85 4.34 8.24
N TYR A 36 9.56 5.28 7.34
CA TYR A 36 8.52 6.29 7.53
C TYR A 36 7.12 5.67 7.57
N THR A 37 6.87 4.66 6.74
CA THR A 37 5.63 3.89 6.76
C THR A 37 5.49 3.12 8.07
N ILE A 38 6.56 2.49 8.55
CA ILE A 38 6.56 1.78 9.84
C ILE A 38 6.34 2.73 11.01
N ASP A 39 6.95 3.93 11.00
CA ASP A 39 6.69 4.94 12.02
C ASP A 39 5.22 5.35 12.08
N ASN A 40 4.56 5.49 10.93
CA ASN A 40 3.13 5.78 10.87
C ASN A 40 2.28 4.62 11.39
N LEU A 41 2.64 3.37 11.06
CA LEU A 41 1.93 2.19 11.59
C LEU A 41 2.14 2.02 13.09
N ASN A 42 3.32 2.30 13.62
CA ASN A 42 3.64 2.24 15.05
C ASN A 42 2.77 3.16 15.92
N LYS A 43 2.21 4.23 15.35
CA LYS A 43 1.30 5.15 16.04
C LYS A 43 -0.13 4.62 16.18
N ILE A 44 -0.45 3.49 15.53
CA ILE A 44 -1.80 2.91 15.49
C ILE A 44 -1.80 1.64 16.33
N ASP A 45 -2.44 1.67 17.49
CA ASP A 45 -2.47 0.53 18.42
C ASP A 45 -3.33 -0.62 17.89
N GLU A 46 -4.39 -0.33 17.13
CA GLU A 46 -5.30 -1.35 16.60
C GLU A 46 -4.67 -2.25 15.53
N ILE A 47 -3.50 -1.88 15.00
CA ILE A 47 -2.70 -2.70 14.09
C ILE A 47 -1.76 -3.57 14.93
N ASP A 48 -1.95 -4.88 14.94
CA ASP A 48 -1.14 -5.81 15.74
C ASP A 48 -0.07 -6.55 14.91
N GLU A 49 -0.31 -6.70 13.60
CA GLU A 49 0.54 -7.43 12.68
C GLU A 49 0.64 -6.76 11.30
N ILE A 50 1.87 -6.75 10.79
CA ILE A 50 2.25 -6.18 9.50
C ILE A 50 2.70 -7.32 8.58
N TYR A 51 2.03 -7.44 7.45
CA TYR A 51 2.43 -8.29 6.35
C TYR A 51 3.14 -7.44 5.30
N MET A 52 4.19 -8.00 4.72
CA MET A 52 4.88 -7.41 3.58
C MET A 52 4.97 -8.47 2.49
N VAL A 53 4.76 -8.08 1.24
CA VAL A 53 4.95 -8.97 0.09
C VAL A 53 5.97 -8.39 -0.85
N THR A 54 6.91 -9.21 -1.28
CA THR A 54 7.96 -8.84 -2.21
C THR A 54 8.29 -9.99 -3.15
N ASN A 55 9.15 -9.71 -4.12
CA ASN A 55 9.59 -10.67 -5.11
C ASN A 55 10.79 -11.51 -4.65
N GLN A 56 11.06 -12.59 -5.37
CA GLN A 56 12.16 -13.52 -5.08
C GLN A 56 13.52 -12.80 -5.00
N LYS A 57 13.72 -11.80 -5.86
CA LYS A 57 14.99 -11.08 -5.98
C LYS A 57 15.31 -10.26 -4.72
N PHE A 58 14.33 -9.58 -4.13
CA PHE A 58 14.53 -8.69 -2.99
C PHE A 58 14.09 -9.29 -1.65
N TYR A 59 13.54 -10.52 -1.65
CA TYR A 59 13.03 -11.18 -0.46
C TYR A 59 13.99 -11.15 0.73
N GLN A 60 15.23 -11.60 0.53
CA GLN A 60 16.20 -11.64 1.62
C GLN A 60 16.53 -10.24 2.15
N THR A 61 16.60 -9.23 1.28
CA THR A 61 16.85 -7.84 1.68
C THR A 61 15.74 -7.31 2.60
N PHE A 62 14.48 -7.64 2.30
CA PHE A 62 13.36 -7.27 3.16
C PHE A 62 13.33 -8.06 4.47
N VAL A 63 13.68 -9.35 4.46
CA VAL A 63 13.83 -10.16 5.69
C VAL A 63 14.92 -9.60 6.61
N ASP A 64 16.04 -9.12 6.05
CA ASP A 64 17.12 -8.57 6.86
C ASP A 64 16.82 -7.16 7.38
N TRP A 65 16.10 -6.35 6.58
CA TRP A 65 15.58 -5.06 7.03
C TRP A 65 14.52 -5.25 8.13
N SER A 66 13.62 -6.23 7.99
CA SER A 66 12.51 -6.45 8.92
C SER A 66 12.98 -6.81 10.33
N LYS A 67 14.16 -7.43 10.46
CA LYS A 67 14.83 -7.72 11.75
C LYS A 67 15.43 -6.48 12.42
N LYS A 68 15.71 -5.41 11.67
CA LYS A 68 16.41 -4.21 12.14
C LYS A 68 15.47 -3.04 12.39
N VAL A 69 14.35 -2.98 11.66
CA VAL A 69 13.41 -1.87 11.79
C VAL A 69 12.78 -1.84 13.19
N LYS A 70 12.63 -0.64 13.74
CA LYS A 70 12.10 -0.43 15.08
C LYS A 70 10.57 -0.53 15.06
N THR A 71 10.04 -1.70 15.38
CA THR A 71 8.61 -1.90 15.62
C THR A 71 8.38 -2.94 16.70
N LYS A 72 7.29 -2.79 17.46
CA LYS A 72 6.80 -3.81 18.41
C LYS A 72 5.75 -4.72 17.77
N LYS A 73 5.30 -4.40 16.56
CA LYS A 73 4.26 -5.15 15.85
C LYS A 73 4.87 -6.40 15.23
N LYS A 74 4.13 -7.51 15.23
CA LYS A 74 4.57 -8.73 14.54
C LYS A 74 4.71 -8.40 13.05
N MET A 75 5.77 -8.88 12.41
CA MET A 75 5.99 -8.64 11.00
C MET A 75 6.36 -9.92 10.27
N THR A 76 5.68 -10.17 9.15
CA THR A 76 5.89 -11.36 8.31
C THR A 76 6.14 -10.91 6.87
N VAL A 77 7.25 -11.35 6.28
CA VAL A 77 7.62 -11.06 4.89
C VAL A 77 7.29 -12.27 4.03
N PHE A 78 6.50 -12.05 2.99
CA PHE A 78 6.07 -13.00 1.98
C PHE A 78 6.88 -12.81 0.70
N ASN A 79 7.27 -13.93 0.11
CA ASN A 79 7.87 -13.99 -1.22
C ASN A 79 6.82 -14.49 -2.20
N ASP A 80 6.44 -13.66 -3.17
CA ASP A 80 5.46 -14.01 -4.21
C ASP A 80 6.01 -15.04 -5.23
N GLY A 81 7.31 -15.36 -5.16
CA GLY A 81 7.99 -16.30 -6.05
C GLY A 81 8.32 -15.75 -7.43
N THR A 82 7.91 -14.51 -7.75
CA THR A 82 8.19 -13.88 -9.03
C THR A 82 9.67 -13.54 -9.14
N SER A 83 10.26 -13.78 -10.30
CA SER A 83 11.70 -13.60 -10.55
C SER A 83 12.02 -12.53 -11.59
N SER A 84 11.00 -11.95 -12.24
CA SER A 84 11.16 -10.86 -13.20
C SER A 84 9.93 -9.92 -13.25
N ASP A 85 10.10 -8.71 -13.79
CA ASP A 85 9.01 -7.73 -13.91
C ASP A 85 7.87 -8.18 -14.84
N GLY A 86 8.15 -9.09 -15.79
CA GLY A 86 7.13 -9.65 -16.68
C GLY A 86 6.28 -10.74 -16.03
N ALA A 87 6.74 -11.34 -14.94
CA ALA A 87 6.06 -12.41 -14.22
C ALA A 87 5.30 -11.93 -12.97
N LYS A 88 5.22 -10.62 -12.74
CA LYS A 88 4.58 -10.04 -11.56
C LYS A 88 3.10 -10.43 -11.48
N LEU A 89 2.63 -10.70 -10.26
CA LEU A 89 1.22 -10.90 -9.98
C LEU A 89 0.43 -9.59 -10.08
N GLY A 90 1.12 -8.46 -9.89
CA GLY A 90 0.51 -7.15 -9.75
C GLY A 90 -0.09 -6.94 -8.36
N ALA A 91 -0.46 -5.71 -8.04
CA ALA A 91 -0.89 -5.33 -6.69
C ALA A 91 -2.06 -6.19 -6.15
N ILE A 92 -3.07 -6.45 -6.99
CA ILE A 92 -4.23 -7.28 -6.60
C ILE A 92 -3.80 -8.73 -6.38
N GLY A 93 -2.97 -9.29 -7.26
CA GLY A 93 -2.46 -10.66 -7.12
C GLY A 93 -1.58 -10.84 -5.88
N ASP A 94 -0.73 -9.86 -5.56
CA ASP A 94 0.07 -9.83 -4.33
C ASP A 94 -0.81 -9.74 -3.07
N MET A 95 -1.86 -8.92 -3.12
CA MET A 95 -2.84 -8.83 -2.04
C MET A 95 -3.52 -10.18 -1.80
N LYS A 96 -4.06 -10.79 -2.85
CA LYS A 96 -4.70 -12.10 -2.79
C LYS A 96 -3.74 -13.16 -2.25
N PHE A 97 -2.52 -13.20 -2.78
CA PHE A 97 -1.48 -14.13 -2.35
C PHE A 97 -1.25 -14.06 -0.84
N VAL A 98 -1.09 -12.87 -0.27
CA VAL A 98 -0.91 -12.73 1.19
C VAL A 98 -2.18 -13.07 1.97
N ILE A 99 -3.34 -12.58 1.53
CA ILE A 99 -4.62 -12.84 2.21
C ILE A 99 -4.84 -14.35 2.36
N ASP A 100 -4.62 -15.12 1.29
CA ASP A 100 -4.80 -16.57 1.27
C ASP A 100 -3.75 -17.30 2.12
N ASN A 101 -2.47 -16.95 1.98
CA ASN A 101 -1.38 -17.64 2.69
C ASN A 101 -1.34 -17.32 4.20
N ALA A 102 -1.61 -16.07 4.58
CA ALA A 102 -1.69 -15.65 5.97
C ALA A 102 -3.05 -15.95 6.62
N LYS A 103 -4.04 -16.39 5.81
CA LYS A 103 -5.44 -16.64 6.24
C LYS A 103 -6.02 -15.43 6.99
N ILE A 104 -5.88 -14.25 6.40
CA ILE A 104 -6.29 -13.00 7.03
C ILE A 104 -7.81 -12.96 7.19
N ASP A 105 -8.27 -12.95 8.43
CA ASP A 105 -9.70 -12.87 8.81
C ASP A 105 -9.98 -11.66 9.73
N ASP A 106 -9.55 -10.48 9.30
CA ASP A 106 -9.69 -9.21 10.03
C ASP A 106 -9.77 -8.04 9.03
N ASN A 107 -10.07 -6.84 9.50
CA ASN A 107 -9.93 -5.61 8.70
C ASN A 107 -8.47 -5.46 8.24
N LEU A 108 -8.29 -5.03 6.99
CA LEU A 108 -6.96 -4.96 6.36
C LEU A 108 -6.67 -3.55 5.85
N LEU A 109 -5.62 -2.91 6.36
CA LEU A 109 -5.01 -1.72 5.79
C LEU A 109 -3.97 -2.13 4.74
N VAL A 110 -4.15 -1.72 3.49
CA VAL A 110 -3.21 -1.96 2.39
C VAL A 110 -2.48 -0.66 2.05
N LEU A 111 -1.16 -0.74 1.92
CA LEU A 111 -0.28 0.38 1.60
C LEU A 111 0.66 0.01 0.46
N ALA A 112 0.88 0.92 -0.50
CA ALA A 112 2.03 0.80 -1.39
C ALA A 112 3.33 1.08 -0.61
N GLY A 113 4.32 0.21 -0.77
CA GLY A 113 5.60 0.33 -0.07
C GLY A 113 6.48 1.49 -0.53
N ASP A 114 6.12 2.17 -1.62
CA ASP A 114 6.82 3.33 -2.16
C ASP A 114 6.07 4.67 -1.96
N ASN A 115 5.00 4.67 -1.16
CA ASN A 115 4.29 5.90 -0.79
C ASN A 115 4.91 6.54 0.45
N LEU A 116 5.32 7.79 0.33
CA LEU A 116 5.60 8.68 1.48
C LEU A 116 4.39 9.59 1.69
N PHE A 117 3.83 9.56 2.90
CA PHE A 117 2.64 10.33 3.23
C PHE A 117 2.69 10.88 4.66
N GLN A 118 2.02 12.01 4.85
CA GLN A 118 1.84 12.69 6.14
C GLN A 118 0.38 12.65 6.63
N MET A 119 -0.47 11.87 5.95
CA MET A 119 -1.86 11.69 6.34
C MET A 119 -1.94 11.09 7.76
N ASP A 120 -2.89 11.60 8.54
CA ASP A 120 -3.25 11.03 9.83
C ASP A 120 -4.00 9.70 9.63
N LEU A 121 -3.28 8.59 9.77
CA LEU A 121 -3.86 7.25 9.62
C LEU A 121 -4.97 6.97 10.64
N LYS A 122 -4.90 7.55 11.84
CA LYS A 122 -5.92 7.30 12.87
C LYS A 122 -7.25 7.89 12.44
N LYS A 123 -7.26 9.12 11.91
CA LYS A 123 -8.46 9.74 11.33
C LYS A 123 -9.04 8.94 10.18
N PHE A 124 -8.19 8.39 9.30
CA PHE A 124 -8.65 7.55 8.19
C PHE A 124 -9.28 6.23 8.67
N ILE A 125 -8.68 5.59 9.68
CA ILE A 125 -9.22 4.39 10.31
C ILE A 125 -10.56 4.68 11.00
N ASP A 126 -10.68 5.82 11.69
CA ASP A 126 -11.93 6.22 12.35
C ASP A 126 -13.03 6.52 11.33
N PHE A 127 -12.69 7.20 10.22
CA PHE A 127 -13.60 7.38 9.09
C PHE A 127 -14.12 6.04 8.55
N PHE A 128 -13.21 5.08 8.32
CA PHE A 128 -13.55 3.75 7.84
C PHE A 128 -14.48 3.00 8.81
N LYS A 129 -14.19 3.03 10.12
CA LYS A 129 -15.06 2.45 11.16
C LYS A 129 -16.45 3.10 11.15
N ASN A 130 -16.53 4.42 11.03
CA ASN A 130 -17.80 5.16 11.00
C ASN A 130 -18.63 4.84 9.75
N LYS A 131 -17.99 4.65 8.59
CA LYS A 131 -18.69 4.29 7.35
C LYS A 131 -19.08 2.81 7.27
N GLY A 132 -18.42 1.94 8.04
CA GLY A 132 -18.73 0.51 8.10
C GLY A 132 -18.52 -0.23 6.77
N THR A 133 -17.66 0.28 5.89
CA THR A 133 -17.39 -0.28 4.56
C THR A 133 -15.98 0.06 4.09
N ASN A 134 -15.50 -0.64 3.05
CA ASN A 134 -14.22 -0.37 2.40
C ASN A 134 -14.05 1.13 2.13
N SER A 135 -12.86 1.64 2.40
CA SER A 135 -12.52 3.05 2.27
C SER A 135 -11.18 3.20 1.57
N ILE A 136 -11.02 4.25 0.77
CA ILE A 136 -9.78 4.58 0.06
C ILE A 136 -9.33 5.98 0.48
N ALA A 137 -8.01 6.18 0.65
CA ALA A 137 -7.48 7.51 0.88
C ALA A 137 -7.35 8.26 -0.45
N LEU A 138 -7.76 9.52 -0.45
CA LEU A 138 -7.65 10.40 -1.61
C LEU A 138 -6.67 11.53 -1.32
N LYS A 139 -5.97 11.97 -2.36
CA LYS A 139 -5.15 13.16 -2.35
C LYS A 139 -5.73 14.14 -3.36
N ASP A 140 -6.06 15.35 -2.90
CA ASP A 140 -6.19 16.48 -3.80
C ASP A 140 -4.79 16.87 -4.30
N VAL A 141 -4.52 16.64 -5.58
CA VAL A 141 -3.24 16.96 -6.22
C VAL A 141 -3.19 18.39 -6.75
N GLY A 142 -4.27 19.17 -6.60
CA GLY A 142 -4.37 20.58 -6.96
C GLY A 142 -4.48 20.87 -8.46
N LEU A 143 -3.89 20.04 -9.32
CA LEU A 143 -3.93 20.18 -10.78
C LEU A 143 -4.52 18.92 -11.43
N LYS A 144 -5.53 19.12 -12.28
CA LYS A 144 -6.21 18.01 -12.99
C LYS A 144 -5.24 17.17 -13.80
N ASP A 145 -4.33 17.80 -14.55
CA ASP A 145 -3.35 17.09 -15.38
C ASP A 145 -2.43 16.14 -14.59
N LEU A 146 -2.24 16.39 -13.29
CA LEU A 146 -1.47 15.48 -12.44
C LEU A 146 -2.26 14.21 -12.13
N VAL A 147 -3.60 14.24 -12.12
CA VAL A 147 -4.47 13.08 -11.88
C VAL A 147 -4.32 12.03 -12.97
N ALA A 148 -3.97 12.41 -14.21
CA ALA A 148 -3.71 11.46 -15.30
C ALA A 148 -2.57 10.46 -15.00
N LYS A 149 -1.74 10.74 -13.98
CA LYS A 149 -0.68 9.83 -13.50
C LYS A 149 -1.17 8.83 -12.44
N TYR A 150 -2.39 9.00 -11.94
CA TYR A 150 -3.01 8.25 -10.84
C TYR A 150 -4.41 7.76 -11.25
N SER A 151 -5.20 7.30 -10.29
CA SER A 151 -6.61 6.99 -10.50
C SER A 151 -7.48 8.18 -10.08
N GLU A 152 -8.30 8.70 -10.99
CA GLU A 152 -9.32 9.71 -10.67
C GLU A 152 -10.42 9.09 -9.83
N VAL A 153 -10.88 9.83 -8.81
CA VAL A 153 -12.02 9.46 -7.98
C VAL A 153 -13.04 10.58 -7.89
N GLN A 154 -14.29 10.28 -8.20
CA GLN A 154 -15.43 11.19 -7.98
C GLN A 154 -16.26 10.70 -6.80
N LEU A 155 -16.69 11.64 -5.97
CA LEU A 155 -17.47 11.40 -4.77
C LEU A 155 -18.85 12.05 -4.89
N ASP A 156 -19.86 11.45 -4.24
CA ASP A 156 -21.10 12.15 -3.92
C ASP A 156 -20.97 12.99 -2.63
N ASN A 157 -22.06 13.63 -2.22
CA ASN A 157 -22.11 14.49 -1.03
C ASN A 157 -21.84 13.73 0.29
N ASP A 158 -22.05 12.40 0.30
CA ASP A 158 -21.83 11.54 1.46
C ASP A 158 -20.44 10.89 1.45
N GLN A 159 -19.55 11.35 0.55
CA GLN A 159 -18.19 10.83 0.35
C GLN A 159 -18.16 9.37 -0.11
N LYS A 160 -19.22 8.92 -0.79
CA LYS A 160 -19.23 7.62 -1.46
C LYS A 160 -18.61 7.76 -2.84
N VAL A 161 -17.76 6.80 -3.20
CA VAL A 161 -17.17 6.72 -4.53
C VAL A 161 -18.27 6.39 -5.55
N ILE A 162 -18.45 7.27 -6.54
CA ILE A 162 -19.40 7.09 -7.65
C ILE A 162 -18.69 6.82 -8.99
N SER A 163 -17.41 7.17 -9.09
CA SER A 163 -16.58 6.85 -10.26
C SER A 163 -15.11 6.66 -9.83
N PHE A 164 -14.45 5.70 -10.45
CA PHE A 164 -13.04 5.39 -10.27
C PHE A 164 -12.42 5.06 -11.63
N THR A 165 -11.50 5.88 -12.13
CA THR A 165 -10.88 5.71 -13.45
C THR A 165 -9.37 5.70 -13.32
N GLU A 166 -8.72 4.61 -13.71
CA GLU A 166 -7.25 4.50 -13.72
C GLU A 166 -6.66 5.31 -14.88
N LYS A 167 -5.77 6.26 -14.58
CA LYS A 167 -5.03 7.09 -15.55
C LYS A 167 -5.93 7.69 -16.63
N PRO A 168 -6.93 8.51 -16.25
CA PRO A 168 -7.83 9.11 -17.21
C PRO A 168 -7.05 10.02 -18.17
N SER A 169 -7.43 10.00 -19.44
CA SER A 169 -6.90 10.93 -20.45
C SER A 169 -7.41 12.36 -20.27
N ASP A 170 -8.59 12.54 -19.66
CA ASP A 170 -9.22 13.83 -19.40
C ASP A 170 -9.84 13.86 -17.98
N PRO A 171 -9.07 14.26 -16.95
CA PRO A 171 -9.51 14.27 -15.56
C PRO A 171 -10.54 15.37 -15.28
N LYS A 172 -11.65 15.00 -14.65
CA LYS A 172 -12.77 15.86 -14.26
C LYS A 172 -12.61 16.47 -12.86
N THR A 173 -11.79 15.87 -12.01
CA THR A 173 -11.53 16.29 -10.62
C THR A 173 -10.03 16.33 -10.33
N THR A 174 -9.63 16.93 -9.20
CA THR A 174 -8.26 16.92 -8.68
C THR A 174 -8.03 15.83 -7.63
N LEU A 175 -9.07 15.03 -7.32
CA LEU A 175 -8.98 13.93 -6.37
C LEU A 175 -8.38 12.69 -7.02
N ALA A 176 -7.23 12.28 -6.52
CA ALA A 176 -6.54 11.07 -6.92
C ALA A 176 -6.56 10.02 -5.80
N ALA A 177 -6.85 8.76 -6.14
CA ALA A 177 -6.60 7.66 -5.23
C ALA A 177 -5.10 7.49 -5.00
N VAL A 178 -4.70 7.42 -3.74
CA VAL A 178 -3.34 7.04 -3.35
C VAL A 178 -3.44 5.67 -2.71
N CYS A 179 -2.57 4.72 -3.09
CA CYS A 179 -2.63 3.31 -2.70
C CYS A 179 -2.50 3.10 -1.18
N ILE A 180 -3.57 3.42 -0.48
CA ILE A 180 -3.81 3.39 0.96
C ILE A 180 -5.31 3.05 1.08
N TYR A 181 -5.59 1.78 1.33
CA TYR A 181 -6.94 1.22 1.27
C TYR A 181 -7.27 0.51 2.57
N LEU A 182 -8.51 0.61 3.02
CA LEU A 182 -9.04 -0.14 4.15
C LEU A 182 -10.13 -1.08 3.65
N PHE A 183 -9.93 -2.38 3.87
CA PHE A 183 -10.91 -3.41 3.58
C PHE A 183 -11.56 -3.87 4.88
N ALA A 184 -12.90 -3.92 4.87
CA ALA A 184 -13.66 -4.54 5.94
C ALA A 184 -13.46 -6.05 5.91
N LYS A 185 -13.35 -6.67 7.09
CA LYS A 185 -13.21 -8.12 7.26
C LYS A 185 -14.22 -8.90 6.40
N ASN A 186 -15.48 -8.48 6.42
CA ASN A 186 -16.56 -9.12 5.67
C ASN A 186 -16.58 -8.80 4.15
N LYS A 187 -15.58 -8.08 3.65
CA LYS A 187 -15.42 -7.70 2.24
C LYS A 187 -14.02 -7.98 1.70
N ILE A 188 -13.11 -8.51 2.52
CA ILE A 188 -11.73 -8.79 2.12
C ILE A 188 -11.67 -9.85 1.00
N GLN A 189 -12.63 -10.77 0.98
CA GLN A 189 -12.77 -11.80 -0.05
C GLN A 189 -13.15 -11.26 -1.44
N LEU A 190 -13.47 -9.96 -1.57
CA LEU A 190 -13.67 -9.32 -2.87
C LEU A 190 -12.34 -9.05 -3.61
N VAL A 191 -11.20 -9.19 -2.91
CA VAL A 191 -9.89 -9.18 -3.55
C VAL A 191 -9.69 -10.54 -4.22
N ASN A 192 -9.84 -10.57 -5.55
CA ASN A 192 -9.74 -11.78 -6.37
C ASN A 192 -8.79 -11.58 -7.55
#